data_AF-A0A7Y4Z3K8-F1
#
_entry.id   AF-A0A7Y4Z3K8-F1
#
_cell.length_a   1.000
_cell.length_b   1.000
_cell.length_c   1.000
_cell.angle_alpha   90.00
_cell.angle_beta   90.00
_cell.angle_gamma   90.00
#
_symmetry.space_group_name_H-M   'P 1'
#
loop_
_entity.id
_entity.type
_entity.pdbx_description
1 polymer ?
#
loop_
_entity_poly.entity_id
_entity_poly.type
_entity_poly.pdbx_seq_one_letter_code
_entity_poly.pdbx_strand_id
1 'polypeptide(L)'
;MVTGMLRKMTIQNKGTETSIIADYCLKLDGGELPLNSFIGNHLYIRFLGNIYCVKCGRKTSKSFGQGFCYPCFISAPETEDCVLRPELCRAHEGVARDIEYANQHCLIDQFVYLAWSGGLKVGITRHHQIPTRWLDQGATKSIIVCRTPNRFRAGEVEVELKKIFADKTNWQAMLKGVRNDD
;
A
#
# COMPACT_ATOMS: atom_id res chain seq x y z
N MET A 1 21.10 15.71 -8.25
CA MET A 1 19.69 16.16 -8.40
C MET A 1 19.00 15.16 -9.30
N VAL A 2 17.90 14.54 -8.85
CA VAL A 2 17.12 13.60 -9.67
C VAL A 2 15.75 14.24 -9.94
N THR A 3 15.30 14.19 -11.19
CA THR A 3 14.06 14.81 -11.65
C THR A 3 13.30 13.81 -12.51
N GLY A 4 11.98 13.74 -12.36
CA GLY A 4 11.12 12.91 -13.19
C GLY A 4 9.72 12.78 -12.59
N MET A 5 8.86 11.99 -13.22
CA MET A 5 7.60 11.63 -12.59
C MET A 5 7.87 10.68 -11.42
N LEU A 6 7.39 11.06 -10.23
CA LEU A 6 7.48 10.22 -9.04
C LEU A 6 6.60 8.97 -9.20
N ARG A 7 7.19 7.80 -8.95
CA ARG A 7 6.49 6.52 -8.89
C ARG A 7 6.42 6.03 -7.44
N LYS A 8 5.66 4.95 -7.20
CA LYS A 8 5.63 4.28 -5.90
C LYS A 8 7.06 3.93 -5.49
N MET A 9 7.45 4.35 -4.29
CA MET A 9 8.73 3.96 -3.69
C MET A 9 8.80 2.44 -3.58
N THR A 10 9.93 1.87 -4.00
CA THR A 10 10.16 0.43 -3.84
C THR A 10 10.87 0.16 -2.54
N ILE A 11 10.51 -0.96 -1.92
CA ILE A 11 11.09 -1.41 -0.65
C ILE A 11 11.56 -2.84 -0.86
N GLN A 12 12.79 -3.13 -0.47
CA GLN A 12 13.32 -4.49 -0.40
C GLN A 12 13.59 -4.86 1.06
N ASN A 13 13.35 -6.11 1.41
CA ASN A 13 13.77 -6.66 2.69
C ASN A 13 15.19 -7.22 2.54
N LYS A 14 16.18 -6.62 3.20
CA LYS A 14 17.57 -7.11 3.29
C LYS A 14 17.84 -7.97 4.52
N GLY A 15 16.84 -8.19 5.36
CA GLY A 15 16.93 -9.01 6.55
C GLY A 15 16.39 -10.43 6.33
N THR A 16 15.80 -11.00 7.37
CA THR A 16 15.12 -12.30 7.31
C THR A 16 13.60 -12.12 7.26
N GLU A 17 12.85 -13.21 7.19
CA GLU A 17 11.39 -13.20 7.27
C GLU A 17 10.87 -12.61 8.60
N THR A 18 11.60 -12.84 9.69
CA THR A 18 11.21 -12.41 11.05
C THR A 18 11.96 -11.18 11.55
N SER A 19 13.06 -10.82 10.90
CA SER A 19 13.87 -9.63 11.20
C SER A 19 14.02 -8.80 9.94
N ILE A 20 13.02 -7.98 9.67
CA ILE A 20 12.91 -7.21 8.43
C ILE A 20 13.83 -5.99 8.48
N ILE A 21 14.64 -5.81 7.45
CA ILE A 21 15.48 -4.62 7.26
C ILE A 21 15.06 -3.95 5.95
N ALA A 22 14.39 -2.81 6.05
CA ALA A 22 13.86 -2.10 4.89
C ALA A 22 14.97 -1.36 4.13
N ASP A 23 15.07 -1.60 2.83
CA ASP A 23 15.90 -0.86 1.89
C ASP A 23 15.00 -0.10 0.90
N TYR A 24 14.94 1.22 1.09
CA TYR A 24 14.07 2.12 0.37
C TYR A 24 14.75 2.69 -0.87
N CYS A 25 14.04 2.71 -1.99
CA CYS A 25 14.50 3.33 -3.22
C CYS A 25 13.38 4.19 -3.83
N LEU A 26 13.66 5.47 -4.02
CA LEU A 26 12.80 6.42 -4.69
C LEU A 26 12.90 6.21 -6.20
N LYS A 27 11.77 5.96 -6.85
CA LYS A 27 11.71 5.74 -8.29
C LYS A 27 11.16 6.99 -8.96
N LEU A 28 11.93 7.52 -9.92
CA LEU A 28 11.48 8.53 -10.87
C LEU A 28 11.70 7.98 -12.27
N ASP A 29 10.88 8.40 -13.24
CA ASP A 29 11.11 7.99 -14.64
C ASP A 29 12.47 8.49 -15.18
N GLY A 30 13.12 9.47 -14.50
CA GLY A 30 14.47 9.94 -14.79
C GLY A 30 15.59 9.24 -14.01
N GLY A 31 15.28 8.21 -13.21
CA GLY A 31 16.26 7.43 -12.46
C GLY A 31 15.80 6.98 -11.08
N GLU A 32 16.65 6.20 -10.44
CA GLU A 32 16.40 5.62 -9.11
C GLU A 32 17.35 6.22 -8.08
N LEU A 33 16.85 6.44 -6.86
CA LEU A 33 17.63 7.01 -5.78
C LEU A 33 17.47 6.13 -4.53
N PRO A 34 18.50 5.34 -4.15
CA PRO A 34 18.53 4.66 -2.86
C PRO A 34 18.42 5.69 -1.73
N LEU A 35 17.48 5.50 -0.80
CA LEU A 35 17.16 6.50 0.22
C LEU A 35 17.85 6.24 1.56
N ASN A 36 18.19 4.99 1.87
CA ASN A 36 18.71 4.63 3.19
C ASN A 36 20.00 5.38 3.57
N SER A 37 20.90 5.61 2.61
CA SER A 37 22.14 6.36 2.83
C SER A 37 21.91 7.85 3.14
N PHE A 38 20.71 8.37 2.89
CA PHE A 38 20.35 9.76 3.16
C PHE A 38 19.63 9.95 4.49
N ILE A 39 19.37 8.89 5.25
CA ILE A 39 18.78 9.01 6.60
C ILE A 39 19.69 9.88 7.47
N GLY A 40 19.11 10.85 8.18
CA GLY A 40 19.83 11.83 8.99
C GLY A 40 20.34 13.05 8.22
N ASN A 41 20.17 13.10 6.90
CA ASN A 41 20.55 14.26 6.08
C ASN A 41 19.33 15.12 5.71
N HIS A 42 19.59 16.37 5.33
CA HIS A 42 18.55 17.25 4.78
C HIS A 42 18.24 16.90 3.32
N LEU A 43 16.98 16.60 3.03
CA LEU A 43 16.46 16.35 1.70
C LEU A 43 15.61 17.52 1.22
N TYR A 44 15.77 17.90 -0.05
CA TYR A 44 14.96 18.92 -0.71
C TYR A 44 14.10 18.27 -1.80
N ILE A 45 12.78 18.43 -1.69
CA ILE A 45 11.81 17.96 -2.68
C ILE A 45 11.10 19.18 -3.26
N ARG A 46 11.11 19.32 -4.58
CA ARG A 46 10.45 20.43 -5.29
C ARG A 46 9.44 19.89 -6.30
N PHE A 47 8.19 20.31 -6.18
CA PHE A 47 7.18 20.06 -7.20
C PHE A 47 7.38 20.99 -8.39
N LEU A 48 7.44 20.42 -9.61
CA LEU A 48 7.71 21.17 -10.85
C LEU A 48 6.45 21.63 -11.59
N GLY A 49 5.28 21.52 -10.97
CA GLY A 49 4.01 21.97 -11.56
C GLY A 49 3.36 20.99 -12.54
N ASN A 50 3.94 19.80 -12.75
CA ASN A 50 3.40 18.81 -13.67
C ASN A 50 2.90 17.58 -12.93
N ILE A 51 1.67 17.17 -13.21
CA ILE A 51 1.09 15.91 -12.76
C ILE A 51 0.79 15.07 -14.00
N TYR A 52 1.19 13.80 -13.96
CA TYR A 52 0.96 12.85 -15.04
C TYR A 52 0.26 11.61 -14.47
N CYS A 53 -0.65 11.04 -15.25
CA CYS A 53 -1.33 9.80 -14.89
C CYS A 53 -0.32 8.63 -14.85
N VAL A 54 -0.27 7.90 -13.74
CA VAL A 54 0.64 6.75 -13.61
C VAL A 54 0.33 5.61 -14.58
N LYS A 55 -0.91 5.50 -15.07
CA LYS A 55 -1.35 4.46 -16.01
C LYS A 55 -1.15 4.86 -17.47
N CYS A 56 -1.63 6.03 -17.89
CA CYS A 56 -1.63 6.43 -19.30
C CYS A 56 -0.64 7.53 -19.67
N GLY A 57 0.11 8.08 -18.70
CA GLY A 57 1.09 9.14 -18.93
C GLY A 57 0.50 10.51 -19.28
N ARG A 58 -0.83 10.65 -19.40
CA ARG A 58 -1.47 11.93 -19.73
C ARG A 58 -1.18 12.99 -18.66
N LYS A 59 -0.78 14.18 -19.09
CA LYS A 59 -0.69 15.37 -18.23
C LYS A 59 -2.08 15.77 -17.73
N THR A 60 -2.20 16.03 -16.43
CA THR A 60 -3.45 16.39 -15.76
C THR A 60 -3.21 17.53 -14.77
N SER A 61 -4.25 18.28 -14.45
CA SER A 61 -4.20 19.33 -13.41
C SER A 61 -4.39 18.76 -12.00
N LYS A 62 -4.96 17.55 -11.89
CA LYS A 62 -5.26 16.87 -10.63
C LYS A 62 -4.95 15.39 -10.73
N SER A 63 -4.59 14.80 -9.59
CA SER A 63 -4.42 13.36 -9.43
C SER A 63 -5.60 12.78 -8.66
N PHE A 64 -6.02 11.57 -9.03
CA PHE A 64 -7.09 10.81 -8.41
C PHE A 64 -6.56 9.47 -7.91
N GLY A 65 -7.03 9.04 -6.73
CA GLY A 65 -6.52 7.84 -6.08
C GLY A 65 -5.00 7.87 -5.91
N GLN A 66 -4.32 6.83 -6.41
CA GLN A 66 -2.87 6.62 -6.28
C GLN A 66 -2.07 7.14 -7.49
N GLY A 67 -2.48 8.25 -8.11
CA GLY A 67 -1.73 8.83 -9.24
C GLY A 67 -2.45 8.86 -10.59
N PHE A 68 -3.76 8.58 -10.65
CA PHE A 68 -4.48 8.42 -11.91
C PHE A 68 -5.09 9.75 -12.39
N CYS A 69 -5.30 9.89 -13.70
CA CYS A 69 -6.24 10.89 -14.22
C CYS A 69 -7.68 10.38 -14.06
N TYR A 70 -8.66 11.29 -14.09
CA TYR A 70 -10.07 10.93 -13.85
C TYR A 70 -10.60 9.79 -14.73
N PRO A 71 -10.37 9.76 -16.05
CA PRO A 71 -10.82 8.64 -16.88
C PRO A 71 -10.24 7.29 -16.43
N CYS A 72 -8.94 7.23 -16.17
CA CYS A 72 -8.32 6.01 -15.69
C CYS A 72 -8.78 5.65 -14.27
N PHE A 73 -9.03 6.62 -13.40
CA PHE A 73 -9.54 6.35 -12.06
C PHE A 73 -10.91 5.65 -12.08
N ILE A 74 -11.77 5.98 -13.05
CA ILE A 74 -13.09 5.35 -13.18
C ILE A 74 -12.98 3.97 -13.83
N SER A 75 -12.11 3.79 -14.83
CA SER A 75 -12.10 2.57 -15.65
C SER A 75 -11.07 1.53 -15.24
N ALA A 76 -9.97 1.92 -14.59
CA ALA A 76 -8.87 1.02 -14.28
C ALA A 76 -9.29 0.00 -13.20
N PRO A 77 -8.96 -1.28 -13.36
CA PRO A 77 -9.23 -2.28 -12.33
C PRO A 77 -8.39 -2.06 -11.04
N GLU A 78 -7.22 -1.42 -11.15
CA GLU A 78 -6.37 -1.03 -10.02
C GLU A 78 -7.00 0.02 -9.10
N THR A 79 -8.07 0.68 -9.55
CA THR A 79 -8.82 1.71 -8.81
C THR A 79 -10.27 1.28 -8.55
N GLU A 80 -10.57 -0.01 -8.66
CA GLU A 80 -11.86 -0.56 -8.29
C GLU A 80 -12.12 -0.36 -6.78
N ASP A 81 -13.39 -0.18 -6.40
CA ASP A 81 -13.81 0.09 -5.02
C ASP A 81 -13.27 -0.95 -4.03
N CYS A 82 -13.19 -2.22 -4.45
CA CYS A 82 -12.66 -3.31 -3.63
C CYS A 82 -11.17 -3.18 -3.27
N VAL A 83 -10.45 -2.24 -3.87
CA VAL A 83 -9.08 -1.88 -3.49
C VAL A 83 -9.04 -1.12 -2.18
N LEU A 84 -10.07 -0.32 -1.89
CA LEU A 84 -10.21 0.43 -0.64
C LEU A 84 -11.13 -0.25 0.36
N ARG A 85 -12.13 -0.98 -0.13
CA ARG A 85 -13.18 -1.65 0.65
C ARG A 85 -13.27 -3.11 0.23
N PRO A 86 -12.37 -3.97 0.71
CA PRO A 86 -12.27 -5.37 0.28
C PRO A 86 -13.58 -6.16 0.41
N GLU A 87 -14.42 -5.80 1.38
CA GLU A 87 -15.76 -6.35 1.64
C GLU A 87 -16.75 -6.09 0.49
N LEU A 88 -16.47 -5.15 -0.41
CA LEU A 88 -17.29 -4.87 -1.60
C LEU A 88 -16.83 -5.66 -2.84
N CYS A 89 -15.84 -6.54 -2.71
CA CYS A 89 -15.32 -7.31 -3.84
C CYS A 89 -16.33 -8.34 -4.34
N ARG A 90 -16.82 -8.20 -5.58
CA ARG A 90 -17.73 -9.15 -6.24
C ARG A 90 -17.07 -10.04 -7.28
N ALA A 91 -15.73 -10.05 -7.35
CA ALA A 91 -14.99 -10.85 -8.32
C ALA A 91 -15.35 -12.36 -8.23
N HIS A 92 -15.66 -12.85 -7.04
CA HIS A 92 -16.01 -14.26 -6.81
C HIS A 92 -17.36 -14.64 -7.40
N GLU A 93 -18.17 -13.65 -7.77
CA GLU A 93 -19.44 -13.78 -8.49
C GLU A 93 -19.28 -13.54 -10.00
N GLY A 94 -18.04 -13.39 -10.49
CA GLY A 94 -17.74 -13.07 -11.89
C GLY A 94 -17.90 -11.59 -12.23
N VAL A 95 -18.04 -10.69 -11.24
CA VAL A 95 -18.23 -9.25 -11.45
C VAL A 95 -16.98 -8.47 -11.06
N ALA A 96 -16.27 -7.94 -12.05
CA ALA A 96 -15.13 -7.03 -11.90
C ALA A 96 -15.02 -6.12 -13.13
N ARG A 97 -14.27 -5.00 -13.03
CA ARG A 97 -13.96 -4.18 -14.22
C ARG A 97 -13.13 -4.94 -15.25
N ASP A 98 -12.29 -5.86 -14.77
CA ASP A 98 -11.41 -6.73 -15.55
C ASP A 98 -11.25 -8.04 -14.78
N ILE A 99 -11.72 -9.15 -15.36
CA ILE A 99 -11.78 -10.44 -14.66
C ILE A 99 -10.40 -11.10 -14.60
N GLU A 100 -9.55 -10.93 -15.62
CA GLU A 100 -8.17 -11.41 -15.63
C GLU A 100 -7.36 -10.73 -14.52
N TYR A 101 -7.53 -9.42 -14.34
CA TYR A 101 -6.93 -8.68 -13.25
C TYR A 101 -7.43 -9.19 -11.89
N ALA A 102 -8.75 -9.36 -11.76
CA ALA A 102 -9.36 -9.84 -10.52
C ALA A 102 -8.90 -11.26 -10.16
N ASN A 103 -8.70 -12.14 -11.14
CA ASN A 103 -8.13 -13.47 -10.94
C ASN A 103 -6.73 -13.42 -10.29
N GLN A 104 -5.92 -12.42 -10.63
CA GLN A 104 -4.56 -12.27 -10.11
C GLN A 104 -4.49 -11.46 -8.79
N HIS A 105 -5.52 -10.66 -8.47
CA HIS A 105 -5.45 -9.68 -7.38
C HIS A 105 -6.51 -9.84 -6.30
N CYS A 106 -7.64 -10.47 -6.62
CA CYS A 106 -8.82 -10.60 -5.77
C CYS A 106 -9.16 -12.07 -5.50
N LEU A 107 -9.08 -12.94 -6.50
CA LEU A 107 -9.38 -14.38 -6.41
C LEU A 107 -8.13 -15.22 -6.16
N ILE A 108 -7.25 -14.70 -5.32
CA ILE A 108 -6.12 -15.43 -4.78
C ILE A 108 -6.13 -15.32 -3.27
N ASP A 109 -5.33 -16.15 -2.62
CA ASP A 109 -5.14 -16.09 -1.18
C ASP A 109 -4.80 -14.68 -0.68
N GLN A 110 -5.56 -14.25 0.31
CA GLN A 110 -5.34 -13.02 1.04
C GLN A 110 -5.07 -13.32 2.50
N PHE A 111 -4.24 -12.48 3.09
CA PHE A 111 -3.76 -12.60 4.45
C PHE A 111 -4.26 -11.40 5.22
N VAL A 112 -5.07 -11.66 6.23
CA VAL A 112 -5.48 -10.67 7.23
C VAL A 112 -4.38 -10.63 8.28
N TYR A 113 -3.92 -9.44 8.62
CA TYR A 113 -2.83 -9.24 9.57
C TYR A 113 -3.15 -8.10 10.53
N LEU A 114 -2.51 -8.15 11.69
CA LEU A 114 -2.39 -7.02 12.60
C LEU A 114 -1.02 -6.37 12.40
N ALA A 115 -0.97 -5.05 12.40
CA ALA A 115 0.25 -4.27 12.32
C ALA A 115 0.27 -3.19 13.40
N TRP A 116 1.44 -2.97 13.99
CA TRP A 116 1.67 -1.90 14.96
C TRP A 116 2.39 -0.73 14.29
N SER A 117 1.70 0.39 14.11
CA SER A 117 2.26 1.64 13.57
C SER A 117 1.80 2.86 14.37
N GLY A 118 2.25 2.92 15.64
CA GLY A 118 1.76 3.90 16.62
C GLY A 118 0.36 3.58 17.17
N GLY A 119 -0.11 2.35 16.92
CA GLY A 119 -1.40 1.79 17.30
C GLY A 119 -1.63 0.48 16.55
N LEU A 120 -2.48 -0.40 17.09
CA LEU A 120 -2.81 -1.67 16.47
C LEU A 120 -3.83 -1.44 15.34
N LYS A 121 -3.51 -1.97 14.16
CA LYS A 121 -4.32 -1.84 12.94
C LYS A 121 -4.54 -3.20 12.28
N VAL A 122 -5.74 -3.40 11.77
CA VAL A 122 -6.07 -4.53 10.89
C VAL A 122 -5.76 -4.14 9.44
N GLY A 123 -5.18 -5.06 8.68
CA GLY A 123 -5.02 -4.89 7.25
C GLY A 123 -5.12 -6.21 6.50
N ILE A 124 -5.31 -6.10 5.18
CA ILE A 124 -5.29 -7.24 4.28
C ILE A 124 -4.18 -7.07 3.24
N THR A 125 -3.60 -8.19 2.82
CA THR A 125 -2.57 -8.18 1.77
C THR A 125 -2.48 -9.53 1.08
N ARG A 126 -1.76 -9.57 -0.04
CA ARG A 126 -1.39 -10.81 -0.75
C ARG A 126 -0.05 -11.31 -0.21
N HIS A 127 0.20 -12.61 -0.29
CA HIS A 127 1.45 -13.22 0.18
C HIS A 127 2.70 -12.51 -0.35
N HIS A 128 2.77 -12.27 -1.65
CA HIS A 128 3.93 -11.64 -2.31
C HIS A 128 4.13 -10.15 -1.94
N GLN A 129 3.17 -9.51 -1.27
CA GLN A 129 3.30 -8.15 -0.76
C GLN A 129 3.75 -8.12 0.71
N ILE A 130 3.95 -9.27 1.35
CA ILE A 130 4.55 -9.37 2.68
C ILE A 130 6.08 -9.44 2.49
N PRO A 131 6.89 -8.61 3.18
CA PRO A 131 6.52 -7.59 4.17
C PRO A 131 6.32 -6.17 3.60
N THR A 132 6.46 -5.95 2.29
CA THR A 132 6.37 -4.63 1.65
C THR A 132 5.16 -3.82 2.09
N ARG A 133 3.99 -4.45 2.24
CA ARG A 133 2.75 -3.80 2.67
C ARG A 133 2.80 -3.33 4.13
N TRP A 134 3.50 -4.06 5.00
CA TRP A 134 3.72 -3.68 6.40
C TRP A 134 4.65 -2.47 6.48
N LEU A 135 5.71 -2.46 5.67
CA LEU A 135 6.66 -1.35 5.57
C LEU A 135 6.01 -0.09 4.99
N ASP A 136 5.20 -0.23 3.94
CA ASP A 136 4.38 0.88 3.37
C ASP A 136 3.49 1.56 4.43
N GLN A 137 3.10 0.83 5.49
CA GLN A 137 2.25 1.31 6.58
C GLN A 137 3.02 1.76 7.83
N GLY A 138 4.37 1.75 7.77
CA GLY A 138 5.23 2.09 8.89
C GLY A 138 5.09 1.13 10.09
N ALA A 139 4.78 -0.14 9.82
CA ALA A 139 4.64 -1.14 10.87
C ALA A 139 6.01 -1.50 11.48
N THR A 140 6.11 -1.47 12.81
CA THR A 140 7.30 -1.95 13.53
C THR A 140 7.17 -3.41 13.94
N LYS A 141 5.94 -3.90 14.08
CA LYS A 141 5.60 -5.30 14.37
C LYS A 141 4.35 -5.67 13.58
N SER A 142 4.26 -6.92 13.18
CA SER A 142 3.08 -7.45 12.48
C SER A 142 2.94 -8.94 12.69
N ILE A 143 1.70 -9.42 12.66
CA ILE A 143 1.38 -10.84 12.74
C ILE A 143 0.21 -11.16 11.80
N ILE A 144 0.30 -12.28 11.10
CA ILE A 144 -0.80 -12.80 10.29
C ILE A 144 -1.84 -13.42 11.23
N VAL A 145 -3.09 -13.01 11.09
CA VAL A 145 -4.23 -13.54 11.85
C VAL A 145 -4.80 -14.76 11.15
N CYS A 146 -5.07 -14.64 9.84
CA CYS A 146 -5.61 -15.75 9.06
C CYS A 146 -5.32 -15.58 7.56
N ARG A 147 -5.43 -16.70 6.84
CA ARG A 147 -5.47 -16.77 5.39
C ARG A 147 -6.90 -17.01 4.94
N THR A 148 -7.30 -16.34 3.87
CA THR A 148 -8.64 -16.46 3.26
C THR A 148 -8.49 -16.69 1.75
N PRO A 149 -9.44 -17.38 1.10
CA PRO A 149 -9.27 -17.79 -0.30
C PRO A 149 -9.40 -16.64 -1.30
N ASN A 150 -9.97 -15.50 -0.90
CA ASN A 150 -10.16 -14.34 -1.78
C ASN A 150 -10.32 -13.04 -0.97
N ARG A 151 -10.30 -11.92 -1.68
CA ARG A 151 -10.41 -10.57 -1.12
C ARG A 151 -11.71 -10.29 -0.40
N PHE A 152 -12.83 -10.81 -0.90
CA PHE A 152 -14.12 -10.62 -0.25
C PHE A 152 -14.12 -11.21 1.16
N ARG A 153 -13.68 -12.47 1.29
CA ARG A 153 -13.56 -13.15 2.60
C ARG A 153 -12.59 -12.45 3.54
N ALA A 154 -11.47 -11.95 3.03
CA ALA A 154 -10.55 -11.11 3.84
C ALA A 154 -11.23 -9.83 4.32
N GLY A 155 -12.04 -9.19 3.48
CA GLY A 155 -12.80 -7.99 3.80
C GLY A 155 -13.84 -8.22 4.89
N GLU A 156 -14.57 -9.33 4.86
CA GLU A 156 -15.50 -9.70 5.93
C GLU A 156 -14.77 -9.79 7.28
N VAL A 157 -13.62 -10.46 7.32
CA VAL A 157 -12.81 -10.56 8.54
C VAL A 157 -12.26 -9.20 8.97
N GLU A 158 -11.77 -8.38 8.03
CA GLU A 158 -11.26 -7.04 8.31
C GLU A 158 -12.34 -6.16 8.97
N VAL A 159 -13.57 -6.17 8.42
CA VAL A 159 -14.70 -5.41 8.95
C VAL A 159 -15.04 -5.83 10.38
N GLU A 160 -15.07 -7.13 10.68
CA GLU A 160 -15.34 -7.61 12.04
C GLU A 160 -14.24 -7.23 13.02
N LEU A 161 -12.97 -7.37 12.64
CA LEU A 161 -11.85 -7.02 13.51
C LEU A 161 -11.76 -5.50 13.77
N LYS A 162 -12.16 -4.66 12.81
CA LYS A 162 -12.22 -3.20 12.96
C LYS A 162 -13.26 -2.72 13.97
N LYS A 163 -14.20 -3.57 14.40
CA LYS A 163 -15.10 -3.24 15.51
C LYS A 163 -14.36 -3.23 16.85
N ILE A 164 -13.24 -3.95 16.95
CA ILE A 164 -12.44 -4.12 18.16
C ILE A 164 -11.21 -3.20 18.14
N PHE A 165 -10.56 -3.07 16.97
CA PHE A 165 -9.32 -2.31 16.81
C PHE A 165 -9.54 -0.99 16.07
N ALA A 166 -8.70 0.01 16.36
CA ALA A 166 -8.79 1.32 15.72
C ALA A 166 -8.53 1.24 14.20
N ASP A 167 -9.40 1.87 13.41
CA ASP A 167 -9.36 1.85 11.94
C ASP A 167 -8.26 2.76 11.34
N LYS A 168 -7.76 3.74 12.11
CA LYS A 168 -6.88 4.80 11.60
C LYS A 168 -5.46 4.72 12.17
N THR A 169 -4.48 4.77 11.27
CA THR A 169 -3.07 4.94 11.62
C THR A 169 -2.86 6.30 12.27
N ASN A 170 -2.36 6.32 13.51
CA ASN A 170 -1.88 7.53 14.16
C ASN A 170 -0.49 7.87 13.60
N TRP A 171 -0.47 8.53 12.44
CA TRP A 171 0.77 8.84 11.72
C TRP A 171 1.75 9.68 12.55
N GLN A 172 1.26 10.52 13.47
CA GLN A 172 2.13 11.30 14.35
C GLN A 172 2.85 10.40 15.36
N ALA A 173 2.13 9.46 16.00
CA ALA A 173 2.73 8.49 16.90
C ALA A 173 3.72 7.58 16.17
N MET A 174 3.36 7.14 14.96
CA MET A 174 4.24 6.36 14.08
C MET A 174 5.56 7.09 13.80
N LEU A 175 5.53 8.37 13.42
CA LEU A 175 6.74 9.14 13.09
C LEU A 175 7.57 9.51 14.32
N LYS A 176 6.93 9.71 15.48
CA LYS A 176 7.62 9.97 16.74
C LYS A 176 8.32 8.73 17.30
N GLY A 177 8.05 7.54 16.75
CA GLY A 177 8.60 6.29 17.23
C GLY A 177 8.18 5.99 18.67
N VAL A 178 6.99 6.46 19.09
CA VAL A 178 6.49 6.20 20.44
C VAL A 178 6.30 4.69 20.58
N ARG A 179 7.25 4.06 21.27
CA ARG A 179 7.10 2.71 21.79
C ARG A 179 6.24 2.87 23.04
N ASN A 180 4.97 2.50 22.97
CA ASN A 180 4.26 2.18 24.20
C ASN A 180 4.87 0.85 24.66
N ASP A 181 5.84 0.96 25.54
CA ASP A 181 6.38 -0.18 26.29
C ASP A 181 5.39 -0.49 27.42
N ASP A 182 4.24 -1.08 27.07
CA ASP A 182 3.31 -1.73 27.99
C ASP A 182 2.93 -3.12 27.44
#